data_AF-A0A1B8R6Q5-F1
#
_entry.id   AF-A0A1B8R6Q5-F1
#
_cell.length_a   1.000
_cell.length_b   1.000
_cell.length_c   1.000
_cell.angle_alpha   90.00
_cell.angle_beta   90.00
_cell.angle_gamma   90.00
#
_symmetry.space_group_name_H-M   'P 1'
#
loop_
_entity.id
_entity.type
_entity.pdbx_description
1 polymer ?
#
loop_
_entity_poly.entity_id
_entity_poly.type
_entity_poly.pdbx_seq_one_letter_code
_entity_poly.pdbx_strand_id
1 'polypeptide(L)'
;MERKALIFIPLALLLMSAKGCQTTGERASAAAEATGRTTAAVDFPNLPDACTAHVDRVKPKVGEKFRWIENRWEVTADNRDRQADDCAAWGRDMQTRYSLR
;
A
#
# COMPACT_ATOMS: atom_id res chain seq x y z
N MET A 1 -50.68 -6.27 -29.26
CA MET A 1 -49.20 -6.23 -29.08
C MET A 1 -48.72 -6.93 -27.81
N GLU A 2 -49.54 -7.77 -27.14
CA GLU A 2 -49.28 -8.10 -25.73
C GLU A 2 -48.78 -9.52 -25.45
N ARG A 3 -48.93 -10.44 -26.42
CA ARG A 3 -48.59 -11.86 -26.21
C ARG A 3 -47.10 -12.19 -26.35
N LYS A 4 -46.33 -11.36 -27.07
CA LYS A 4 -44.88 -11.52 -27.23
C LYS A 4 -44.10 -11.08 -25.99
N ALA A 5 -44.56 -10.03 -25.30
CA ALA A 5 -43.88 -9.49 -24.11
C ALA A 5 -43.84 -10.47 -22.93
N LEU A 6 -44.90 -11.28 -22.75
CA LEU A 6 -45.01 -12.25 -21.66
C LEU A 6 -44.01 -13.41 -21.74
N ILE A 7 -43.47 -13.72 -22.93
CA ILE A 7 -42.50 -14.80 -23.14
C ILE A 7 -41.06 -14.31 -22.95
N PHE A 8 -40.78 -13.03 -23.20
CA PHE A 8 -39.44 -12.47 -23.07
C PHE A 8 -39.02 -12.20 -21.61
N ILE A 9 -39.98 -11.99 -20.71
CA ILE A 9 -39.72 -11.74 -19.28
C ILE A 9 -39.04 -12.95 -18.58
N PRO A 10 -39.56 -14.19 -18.65
CA PRO A 10 -38.91 -15.32 -17.99
C PRO A 10 -37.55 -15.67 -18.62
N LEU A 11 -37.39 -15.46 -19.93
CA LEU A 11 -36.12 -15.68 -20.63
C LEU A 11 -35.04 -14.69 -20.20
N ALA A 12 -35.41 -13.42 -20.00
CA ALA A 12 -34.51 -12.40 -19.47
C ALA A 12 -34.11 -12.68 -18.02
N LEU A 13 -35.02 -13.17 -17.17
CA LEU A 13 -34.71 -13.56 -15.80
C LEU A 13 -33.75 -14.76 -15.74
N LEU A 14 -33.93 -15.78 -16.61
CA LEU A 14 -33.05 -16.95 -16.69
C LEU A 14 -31.62 -16.58 -17.15
N LEU A 15 -31.49 -15.62 -18.07
CA LEU A 15 -30.20 -15.14 -18.56
C LEU A 15 -29.46 -14.26 -17.52
N MET A 16 -30.19 -13.62 -16.61
CA MET A 16 -29.59 -12.83 -15.51
C MET A 16 -29.07 -13.69 -14.36
N SER A 17 -29.62 -14.91 -14.16
CA SER A 17 -29.10 -15.88 -13.17
C SER A 17 -27.73 -16.48 -13.52
N ALA A 18 -27.28 -16.35 -14.78
CA ALA A 18 -25.98 -16.86 -15.22
C ALA A 18 -24.79 -15.99 -14.77
N LYS A 19 -25.03 -14.75 -14.28
CA LYS A 19 -23.97 -13.85 -13.77
C LYS A 19 -23.54 -14.14 -12.33
N GLY A 20 -24.16 -15.12 -11.65
CA GLY A 20 -23.90 -15.44 -10.24
C GLY A 20 -23.21 -16.78 -9.98
N CYS A 21 -22.96 -17.61 -11.00
CA CYS A 21 -22.37 -18.93 -10.82
C CYS A 21 -20.84 -18.87 -11.00
N GLN A 22 -20.13 -18.36 -10.00
CA GLN A 22 -18.71 -18.73 -9.88
C GLN A 22 -18.61 -20.25 -9.80
N THR A 23 -17.71 -20.83 -10.58
CA THR A 23 -17.44 -22.27 -10.54
C THR A 23 -16.94 -22.66 -9.14
N THR A 24 -17.10 -23.92 -8.77
CA THR A 24 -16.56 -24.42 -7.49
C THR A 24 -15.04 -24.20 -7.39
N GLY A 25 -14.32 -24.30 -8.51
CA GLY A 25 -12.91 -24.00 -8.59
C GLY A 25 -12.59 -22.52 -8.29
N GLU A 26 -13.33 -21.58 -8.88
CA GLU A 26 -13.15 -20.15 -8.61
C GLU A 26 -13.40 -19.80 -7.15
N ARG A 27 -14.45 -20.39 -6.55
CA ARG A 27 -14.73 -20.22 -5.12
C ARG A 27 -13.64 -20.80 -4.23
N ALA A 28 -13.13 -21.99 -4.56
CA ALA A 28 -12.06 -22.62 -3.82
C ALA A 28 -10.75 -21.82 -3.91
N SER A 29 -10.40 -21.31 -5.09
CA SER A 29 -9.22 -20.46 -5.28
C SER A 29 -9.33 -19.15 -4.51
N ALA A 30 -10.48 -18.47 -4.59
CA ALA A 30 -10.71 -17.23 -3.84
C ALA A 30 -10.66 -17.45 -2.32
N ALA A 31 -11.24 -18.56 -1.83
CA ALA A 31 -11.20 -18.92 -0.42
C ALA A 31 -9.77 -19.28 0.05
N ALA A 32 -9.00 -19.99 -0.77
CA ALA A 32 -7.61 -20.31 -0.50
C ALA A 32 -6.73 -19.05 -0.45
N GLU A 33 -6.94 -18.10 -1.37
CA GLU A 33 -6.25 -16.82 -1.40
C GLU A 33 -6.59 -15.97 -0.17
N ALA A 34 -7.88 -15.89 0.20
CA ALA A 34 -8.32 -15.18 1.40
C ALA A 34 -7.73 -15.79 2.68
N THR A 35 -7.81 -17.11 2.83
CA THR A 35 -7.27 -17.83 4.00
C THR A 35 -5.74 -17.66 4.08
N GLY A 36 -5.06 -17.76 2.94
CA GLY A 36 -3.62 -17.55 2.84
C GLY A 36 -3.22 -16.13 3.28
N ARG A 37 -3.95 -15.11 2.81
CA ARG A 37 -3.72 -13.71 3.25
C ARG A 37 -3.93 -13.55 4.75
N THR A 38 -5.04 -14.05 5.30
CA THR A 38 -5.33 -13.92 6.73
C THR A 38 -4.30 -14.64 7.59
N THR A 39 -3.86 -15.84 7.18
CA THR A 39 -2.86 -16.62 7.93
C THR A 39 -1.47 -16.01 7.87
N ALA A 40 -1.11 -15.40 6.72
CA ALA A 40 0.18 -14.76 6.52
C ALA A 40 0.22 -13.31 7.01
N ALA A 41 -0.91 -12.77 7.49
CA ALA A 41 -0.94 -11.39 7.91
C ALA A 41 -0.23 -11.22 9.25
N VAL A 42 0.60 -10.19 9.33
CA VAL A 42 1.44 -9.87 10.46
C VAL A 42 1.16 -8.43 10.81
N ASP A 43 0.89 -8.14 12.09
CA ASP A 43 0.74 -6.77 12.55
C ASP A 43 2.10 -6.06 12.42
N PHE A 44 2.29 -5.34 11.32
CA PHE A 44 3.51 -4.61 11.05
C PHE A 44 3.48 -3.28 11.81
N PRO A 45 4.35 -3.09 12.81
CA PRO A 45 4.27 -1.93 13.67
C PRO A 45 4.68 -0.64 12.94
N ASN A 46 4.41 0.50 13.56
CA ASN A 46 5.00 1.77 13.12
C ASN A 46 6.53 1.70 13.26
N LEU A 47 7.23 2.24 12.25
CA LEU A 47 8.69 2.38 12.34
C LEU A 47 9.04 3.41 13.42
N PRO A 48 10.14 3.21 14.16
CA PRO A 48 10.61 4.17 15.14
C PRO A 48 11.12 5.44 14.46
N ASP A 49 10.99 6.58 15.14
CA ASP A 49 11.40 7.89 14.61
C ASP A 49 12.88 7.93 14.18
N ALA A 50 13.75 7.16 14.84
CA ALA A 50 15.16 7.05 14.45
C ALA A 50 15.35 6.61 12.98
N CYS A 51 14.40 5.85 12.43
CA CYS A 51 14.44 5.37 11.05
C CYS A 51 13.89 6.38 10.03
N THR A 52 13.08 7.36 10.45
CA THR A 52 12.28 8.19 9.53
C THR A 52 12.47 9.70 9.72
N ALA A 53 12.87 10.15 10.91
CA ALA A 53 12.98 11.57 11.24
C ALA A 53 14.17 12.22 10.54
N HIS A 54 13.99 13.29 9.77
CA HIS A 54 15.08 14.00 9.07
C HIS A 54 16.11 14.61 10.04
N VAL A 55 17.34 14.80 9.56
CA VAL A 55 18.41 15.40 10.36
C VAL A 55 18.37 16.92 10.31
N ASP A 56 18.67 17.55 11.44
CA ASP A 56 18.78 19.01 11.51
C ASP A 56 19.96 19.53 10.68
N ARG A 57 19.73 20.66 9.99
CA ARG A 57 20.77 21.35 9.22
C ARG A 57 21.58 22.28 10.09
N VAL A 58 22.89 22.33 9.86
CA VAL A 58 23.80 23.22 10.57
C VAL A 58 23.87 24.54 9.81
N LYS A 59 23.39 25.62 10.42
CA LYS A 59 23.45 26.96 9.85
C LYS A 59 24.65 27.72 10.43
N PRO A 60 25.65 28.10 9.63
CA PRO A 60 26.83 28.81 10.12
C PRO A 60 26.46 30.20 10.63
N LYS A 61 27.16 30.66 11.64
CA LYS A 61 27.05 32.05 12.11
C LYS A 61 27.96 32.96 11.30
N VAL A 62 27.61 34.24 11.24
CA VAL A 62 28.44 35.27 10.58
C VAL A 62 29.84 35.26 11.22
N GLY A 63 30.87 35.03 10.40
CA GLY A 63 32.28 34.99 10.83
C GLY A 63 32.89 33.59 11.03
N GLU A 64 32.12 32.51 10.91
CA GLU A 64 32.65 31.15 11.00
C GLU A 64 33.34 30.69 9.69
N LYS A 65 34.50 30.03 9.81
CA LYS A 65 35.24 29.45 8.66
C LYS A 65 34.58 28.13 8.22
N PHE A 66 33.43 28.19 7.54
CA PHE A 66 32.53 27.02 7.50
C PHE A 66 32.37 26.33 6.13
N ARG A 67 32.59 27.03 5.00
CA ARG A 67 31.93 26.67 3.74
C ARG A 67 32.25 25.30 3.12
N TRP A 68 33.44 24.73 3.32
CA TRP A 68 33.80 23.44 2.70
C TRP A 68 33.41 22.21 3.54
N ILE A 69 33.51 22.30 4.86
CA ILE A 69 33.10 21.21 5.78
C ILE A 69 31.57 21.12 5.81
N GLU A 70 30.90 22.26 5.74
CA GLU A 70 29.44 22.38 5.60
C GLU A 70 28.92 21.62 4.39
N ASN A 71 29.49 21.83 3.20
CA ASN A 71 29.04 21.12 2.00
C ASN A 71 29.11 19.59 2.15
N ARG A 72 30.13 19.06 2.85
CA ARG A 72 30.23 17.62 3.12
C ARG A 72 29.18 17.14 4.12
N TRP A 73 28.87 17.97 5.13
CA TRP A 73 27.78 17.72 6.05
C TRP A 73 26.43 17.70 5.32
N GLU A 74 26.14 18.71 4.51
CA GLU A 74 24.89 18.82 3.76
C GLU A 74 24.67 17.60 2.85
N VAL A 75 25.70 17.14 2.12
CA VAL A 75 25.59 15.90 1.33
C VAL A 75 25.29 14.68 2.19
N THR A 76 25.90 14.57 3.37
CA THR A 76 25.66 13.46 4.28
C THR A 76 24.24 13.52 4.85
N ALA A 77 23.79 14.73 5.19
CA ALA A 77 22.47 15.01 5.72
C ALA A 77 21.37 14.72 4.68
N ASP A 78 21.55 15.15 3.44
CA ASP A 78 20.64 14.85 2.33
C ASP A 78 20.55 13.34 2.04
N ASN A 79 21.69 12.64 2.08
CA ASN A 79 21.70 11.19 1.87
C ASN A 79 21.01 10.45 3.01
N ARG A 80 21.20 10.89 4.26
CA ARG A 80 20.46 10.36 5.40
C ARG A 80 18.96 10.62 5.17
N ASP A 81 18.54 11.84 4.87
CA ASP A 81 17.12 12.16 4.73
C ASP A 81 16.44 11.36 3.63
N ARG A 82 17.13 11.15 2.50
CA ARG A 82 16.66 10.24 1.45
C ARG A 82 16.44 8.83 1.98
N GLN A 83 17.38 8.30 2.76
CA GLN A 83 17.23 6.99 3.39
C GLN A 83 16.04 6.95 4.35
N ALA A 84 15.78 8.03 5.10
CA ALA A 84 14.61 8.13 5.96
C ALA A 84 13.30 8.12 5.17
N ASP A 85 13.25 8.84 4.05
CA ASP A 85 12.09 8.86 3.17
C ASP A 85 11.82 7.49 2.57
N ASP A 86 12.87 6.80 2.12
CA ASP A 86 12.81 5.43 1.59
C ASP A 86 12.32 4.46 2.67
N CYS A 87 12.85 4.56 3.90
CA CYS A 87 12.39 3.76 5.04
C CYS A 87 10.92 4.03 5.37
N ALA A 88 10.50 5.29 5.38
CA ALA A 88 9.11 5.67 5.65
C ALA A 88 8.17 5.16 4.55
N ALA A 89 8.58 5.21 3.28
CA ALA A 89 7.82 4.66 2.16
C ALA A 89 7.67 3.14 2.26
N TRP A 90 8.78 2.44 2.54
CA TRP A 90 8.76 1.00 2.75
C TRP A 90 7.87 0.60 3.94
N GLY A 91 7.99 1.29 5.08
CA GLY A 91 7.16 1.02 6.25
C GLY A 91 5.66 1.13 5.96
N ARG A 92 5.23 2.17 5.23
CA ARG A 92 3.84 2.33 4.80
C ARG A 92 3.38 1.23 3.84
N ASP A 93 4.24 0.79 2.93
CA ASP A 93 3.94 -0.31 2.01
C ASP A 93 3.77 -1.63 2.79
N MET A 94 4.65 -1.92 3.75
CA MET A 94 4.53 -3.10 4.62
C MET A 94 3.25 -3.06 5.44
N GLN A 95 2.92 -1.91 6.05
CA GLN A 95 1.64 -1.73 6.75
C GLN A 95 0.46 -1.98 5.83
N THR A 96 0.48 -1.47 4.60
CA THR A 96 -0.61 -1.69 3.64
C THR A 96 -0.75 -3.17 3.24
N ARG A 97 0.37 -3.88 3.10
CA ARG A 97 0.38 -5.29 2.66
C ARG A 97 0.04 -6.28 3.78
N TYR A 98 0.45 -5.98 5.01
CA TYR A 98 0.42 -6.92 6.12
C TYR A 98 -0.53 -6.52 7.26
N SER A 99 -0.93 -5.25 7.38
CA SER A 99 -1.98 -4.91 8.35
C SER A 99 -3.28 -5.61 7.96
N LEU A 100 -3.76 -6.46 8.86
CA LEU A 100 -5.14 -6.95 8.82
C LEU A 100 -6.04 -5.73 9.04
N ARG A 101 -6.71 -5.28 7.98
CA ARG A 101 -8.00 -4.59 8.10
C ARG A 101 -9.10 -5.61 7.95
#